data_AF-A0A959ZNL8-F1
#
_entry.id   AF-A0A959ZNL8-F1
#
_cell.length_a   1.000
_cell.length_b   1.000
_cell.length_c   1.000
_cell.angle_alpha   90.00
_cell.angle_beta   90.00
_cell.angle_gamma   90.00
#
_symmetry.space_group_name_H-M   'P 1'
#
loop_
_entity.id
_entity.type
_entity.pdbx_description
1 polymer ?
#
loop_
_entity_poly.entity_id
_entity_poly.type
_entity_poly.pdbx_seq_one_letter_code
_entity_poly.pdbx_strand_id
1 'polypeptide(L)'
;MRPLSVLIPTAIAAISLTACGTEGVSVPTSDTAEHDGAEIFATHCAGCHTISAAGTQGSGNRQLRVQGPNFDQRVESYDDVLFAIHNGGFSGAIMPQNIVVGDEAKAIAAFLAEYSGSDVEEPPRPETESETGSGSQAGEGEGSVGAGDQGAGGQGSEGEGAPTGDPNAGSSSDPDSGG
;
A
#
# COMPACT_ATOMS: atom_id res chain seq x y z
N MET A 1 19.14 56.84 -53.20
CA MET A 1 19.54 55.45 -52.86
C MET A 1 19.59 55.38 -51.34
N ARG A 2 18.70 54.61 -50.70
CA ARG A 2 18.62 54.46 -49.24
C ARG A 2 19.03 53.02 -48.89
N PRO A 3 20.07 52.77 -48.07
CA PRO A 3 20.25 51.45 -47.49
C PRO A 3 19.37 51.35 -46.24
N LEU A 4 18.39 50.46 -46.35
CA LEU A 4 17.45 50.06 -45.32
C LEU A 4 18.19 49.21 -44.28
N SER A 5 18.39 49.75 -43.07
CA SER A 5 18.95 48.99 -41.95
C SER A 5 17.95 47.94 -41.49
N VAL A 6 18.30 46.67 -41.67
CA VAL A 6 17.54 45.49 -41.26
C VAL A 6 17.72 45.29 -39.76
N LEU A 7 16.63 45.51 -39.00
CA LEU A 7 16.48 45.07 -37.61
C LEU A 7 16.29 43.55 -37.59
N ILE A 8 17.25 42.82 -37.01
CA ILE A 8 17.13 41.38 -36.73
C ILE A 8 16.63 41.24 -35.28
N PRO A 9 15.39 40.78 -35.04
CA PRO A 9 14.96 40.43 -33.70
C PRO A 9 15.46 39.02 -33.39
N THR A 10 16.48 38.91 -32.54
CA THR A 10 16.85 37.64 -31.89
C THR A 10 15.73 37.24 -30.93
N ALA A 11 14.85 36.35 -31.38
CA ALA A 11 13.86 35.69 -30.54
C ALA A 11 14.57 34.63 -29.68
N ILE A 12 14.80 34.94 -28.41
CA ILE A 12 15.22 33.96 -27.40
C ILE A 12 13.97 33.16 -27.03
N ALA A 13 13.80 31.98 -27.62
CA ALA A 13 12.78 31.03 -27.21
C ALA A 13 13.20 30.39 -25.89
N ALA A 14 12.63 30.86 -24.78
CA ALA A 14 12.75 30.19 -23.49
C ALA A 14 11.93 28.89 -23.55
N ILE A 15 12.61 27.76 -23.65
CA ILE A 15 12.00 26.44 -23.53
C ILE A 15 11.77 26.22 -22.03
N SER A 16 10.55 26.48 -21.56
CA SER A 16 10.13 25.99 -20.24
C SER A 16 9.96 24.48 -20.34
N LEU A 17 10.94 23.72 -19.81
CA LEU A 17 10.76 22.30 -19.58
C LEU A 17 9.64 22.16 -18.53
N THR A 18 8.45 21.80 -18.97
CA THR A 18 7.40 21.29 -18.07
C THR A 18 7.86 19.93 -17.57
N ALA A 19 8.52 19.89 -16.42
CA ALA A 19 8.76 18.64 -15.70
C ALA A 19 7.38 18.03 -15.39
N CYS A 20 7.15 16.81 -15.87
CA CYS A 20 6.00 16.03 -15.45
C CYS A 20 6.10 15.88 -13.93
N GLY A 21 5.15 16.47 -13.19
CA GLY A 21 5.17 16.54 -11.73
C GLY A 21 5.06 15.16 -11.12
N THR A 22 6.21 14.56 -10.80
CA THR A 22 6.30 13.53 -9.77
C THR A 22 6.54 14.29 -8.47
N GLU A 23 5.66 14.12 -7.50
CA GLU A 23 5.96 14.49 -6.12
C GLU A 23 7.25 13.74 -5.76
N GLY A 24 8.27 14.44 -5.26
CA GLY A 24 9.57 13.82 -4.99
C GLY A 24 9.54 12.92 -3.76
N VAL A 25 10.58 12.11 -3.57
CA VAL A 25 10.80 11.40 -2.30
C VAL A 25 10.94 12.43 -1.17
N SER A 26 10.11 12.29 -0.13
CA SER A 26 10.10 13.21 1.03
C SER A 26 10.86 12.66 2.24
N VAL A 27 11.33 11.42 2.17
CA VAL A 27 12.18 10.80 3.20
C VAL A 27 13.47 11.62 3.35
N PRO A 28 13.94 11.93 4.56
CA PRO A 28 15.19 12.65 4.77
C PRO A 28 16.41 11.87 4.24
N THR A 29 17.35 12.53 3.58
CA THR A 29 18.61 11.91 3.12
C THR A 29 19.54 11.46 4.25
N SER A 30 19.27 11.88 5.49
CA SER A 30 19.96 11.38 6.69
C SER A 30 19.59 9.93 7.01
N ASP A 31 18.40 9.50 6.60
CA ASP A 31 17.85 8.18 6.89
C ASP A 31 18.17 7.27 5.72
N THR A 32 19.46 6.91 5.61
CA THR A 32 20.02 6.37 4.37
C THR A 32 19.28 5.13 3.83
N ALA A 33 18.87 4.21 4.70
CA ALA A 33 18.23 2.97 4.26
C ALA A 33 16.78 3.20 3.79
N GLU A 34 16.04 4.05 4.51
CA GLU A 34 14.65 4.39 4.21
C GLU A 34 14.58 5.29 2.98
N HIS A 35 15.52 6.23 2.83
CA HIS A 35 15.62 7.08 1.65
C HIS A 35 15.92 6.27 0.40
N ASP A 36 16.95 5.41 0.45
CA ASP A 36 17.26 4.50 -0.65
C ASP A 36 16.05 3.60 -0.96
N GLY A 37 15.39 3.09 0.09
CA GLY A 37 14.16 2.32 -0.04
C GLY A 37 13.04 3.06 -0.76
N ALA A 38 12.84 4.35 -0.47
CA ALA A 38 11.85 5.20 -1.12
C ALA A 38 12.18 5.46 -2.61
N GLU A 39 13.45 5.69 -2.95
CA GLU A 39 13.89 5.85 -4.35
C GLU A 39 13.70 4.56 -5.17
N ILE A 40 14.08 3.42 -4.59
CA ILE A 40 13.88 2.12 -5.22
C ILE A 40 12.37 1.85 -5.37
N PHE A 41 11.57 2.14 -4.35
CA PHE A 41 10.12 2.00 -4.41
C PHE A 41 9.52 2.86 -5.53
N ALA A 42 9.91 4.13 -5.64
CA ALA A 42 9.46 5.02 -6.70
C ALA A 42 9.82 4.49 -8.10
N THR A 43 10.95 3.81 -8.22
CA THR A 43 11.44 3.26 -9.50
C THR A 43 10.72 1.96 -9.89
N HIS A 44 10.48 1.07 -8.94
CA HIS A 44 10.05 -0.30 -9.21
C HIS A 44 8.56 -0.57 -8.89
N CYS A 45 7.97 0.17 -7.95
CA CYS A 45 6.66 -0.14 -7.36
C CYS A 45 5.58 0.92 -7.68
N ALA A 46 6.00 2.14 -8.06
CA ALA A 46 5.10 3.30 -8.23
C ALA A 46 3.97 3.11 -9.24
N GLY A 47 4.15 2.24 -10.24
CA GLY A 47 3.14 2.00 -11.26
C GLY A 47 1.87 1.32 -10.73
N CYS A 48 1.96 0.65 -9.58
CA CYS A 48 0.83 -0.07 -8.98
C CYS A 48 0.49 0.43 -7.58
N HIS A 49 1.48 0.81 -6.77
CA HIS A 49 1.27 1.17 -5.38
C HIS A 49 1.29 2.69 -5.16
N THR A 50 0.53 3.12 -4.17
CA THR A 50 0.49 4.50 -3.69
C THR A 50 1.21 4.58 -2.35
N ILE A 51 2.10 5.56 -2.21
CA ILE A 51 2.65 6.04 -0.94
C ILE A 51 3.19 7.45 -1.16
N SER A 52 2.72 8.39 -0.36
CA SER A 52 3.05 9.81 -0.47
C SER A 52 4.52 10.07 -0.16
N ALA A 53 5.11 9.31 0.77
CA ALA A 53 6.51 9.48 1.18
C ALA A 53 7.54 9.20 0.05
N ALA A 54 7.18 8.35 -0.91
CA ALA A 54 7.96 8.13 -2.14
C ALA A 54 7.38 8.87 -3.35
N GLY A 55 6.35 9.71 -3.16
CA GLY A 55 5.73 10.48 -4.22
C GLY A 55 5.00 9.64 -5.28
N THR A 56 4.49 8.48 -4.89
CA THR A 56 3.88 7.51 -5.82
C THR A 56 2.36 7.49 -5.70
N GLN A 57 1.67 7.39 -6.83
CA GLN A 57 0.21 7.51 -6.92
C GLN A 57 -0.45 6.23 -7.49
N GLY A 58 0.30 5.14 -7.62
CA GLY A 58 -0.14 3.94 -8.34
C GLY A 58 -0.43 4.25 -9.80
N SER A 59 -1.35 3.51 -10.42
CA SER A 59 -1.74 3.78 -11.81
C SER A 59 -2.55 5.08 -11.99
N GLY A 60 -2.95 5.75 -10.91
CA GLY A 60 -3.84 6.91 -10.93
C GLY A 60 -5.28 6.62 -11.41
N ASN A 61 -5.60 5.38 -11.79
CA ASN A 61 -6.90 4.99 -12.36
C ASN A 61 -7.58 3.95 -11.47
N ARG A 62 -8.47 4.42 -10.58
CA ARG A 62 -9.21 3.57 -9.63
C ARG A 62 -10.16 2.56 -10.29
N GLN A 63 -10.40 2.67 -11.60
CA GLN A 63 -11.23 1.76 -12.38
C GLN A 63 -10.44 0.57 -12.93
N LEU A 64 -9.11 0.63 -12.94
CA LEU A 64 -8.28 -0.51 -13.30
C LEU A 64 -8.30 -1.53 -12.16
N ARG A 65 -8.65 -2.78 -12.51
CA ARG A 65 -8.69 -3.94 -11.59
C ARG A 65 -7.31 -4.30 -11.01
N VAL A 66 -6.24 -3.83 -11.64
CA VAL A 66 -4.85 -4.12 -11.27
C VAL A 66 -4.28 -2.88 -10.58
N GLN A 67 -4.45 -2.80 -9.26
CA GLN A 67 -3.76 -1.85 -8.37
C GLN A 67 -3.05 -2.59 -7.25
N GLY A 68 -1.95 -2.01 -6.80
CA GLY A 68 -1.37 -2.32 -5.50
C GLY A 68 -2.12 -1.57 -4.38
N PRO A 69 -1.96 -2.01 -3.12
CA PRO A 69 -2.39 -1.25 -1.95
C PRO A 69 -1.90 0.20 -1.94
N ASN A 70 -2.71 1.07 -1.34
CA ASN A 70 -2.27 2.39 -0.89
C ASN A 70 -1.68 2.25 0.51
N PHE A 71 -0.37 2.45 0.65
CA PHE A 71 0.35 2.33 1.90
C PHE A 71 0.20 3.54 2.80
N ASP A 72 -0.32 4.68 2.34
CA ASP A 72 -0.66 5.79 3.25
C ASP A 72 -1.80 5.35 4.20
N GLN A 73 -2.64 4.41 3.78
CA GLN A 73 -3.87 4.02 4.48
C GLN A 73 -3.76 2.70 5.26
N ARG A 74 -2.57 2.12 5.34
CA ARG A 74 -2.32 0.89 6.07
C ARG A 74 -0.88 0.83 6.53
N VAL A 75 -0.68 0.32 7.74
CA VAL A 75 0.66 0.04 8.26
C VAL A 75 1.13 -1.31 7.72
N GLU A 76 2.39 -1.37 7.29
CA GLU A 76 3.10 -2.61 6.98
C GLU A 76 4.19 -2.87 8.00
N SER A 77 4.45 -4.15 8.27
CA SER A 77 5.65 -4.55 9.00
C SER A 77 6.79 -4.87 8.03
N TYR A 78 8.03 -4.77 8.50
CA TYR A 78 9.22 -5.11 7.73
C TYR A 78 9.16 -6.54 7.14
N ASP A 79 8.78 -7.52 7.95
CA ASP A 79 8.74 -8.93 7.55
C ASP A 79 7.61 -9.20 6.54
N ASP A 80 6.46 -8.54 6.72
CA ASP A 80 5.33 -8.62 5.79
C ASP A 80 5.70 -8.08 4.40
N VAL A 81 6.45 -6.98 4.37
CA VAL A 81 6.94 -6.39 3.12
C VAL A 81 7.92 -7.33 2.42
N LEU A 82 8.90 -7.88 3.14
CA LEU A 82 9.83 -8.85 2.55
C LEU A 82 9.10 -10.09 2.03
N PHE A 83 8.14 -10.60 2.79
CA PHE A 83 7.31 -11.71 2.36
C PHE A 83 6.57 -11.38 1.06
N ALA A 84 5.93 -10.21 0.98
CA ALA A 84 5.21 -9.77 -0.20
C ALA A 84 6.14 -9.59 -1.42
N ILE A 85 7.31 -8.97 -1.25
CA ILE A 85 8.29 -8.80 -2.33
C ILE A 85 8.76 -10.15 -2.87
N HIS A 86 9.05 -11.11 -1.99
CA HIS A 86 9.52 -12.44 -2.41
C HIS A 86 8.43 -13.27 -3.09
N ASN A 87 7.18 -13.17 -2.63
CA ASN A 87 6.08 -14.06 -3.05
C ASN A 87 5.11 -13.43 -4.05
N GLY A 88 5.31 -12.16 -4.44
CA GLY A 88 4.43 -11.49 -5.39
C GLY A 88 3.13 -11.02 -4.75
N GLY A 89 3.26 -10.44 -3.57
CA GLY A 89 2.15 -10.12 -2.66
C GLY A 89 1.64 -11.35 -1.93
N PHE A 90 0.71 -11.14 -0.99
CA PHE A 90 0.14 -12.21 -0.17
C PHE A 90 -0.66 -13.26 -0.95
N SER A 91 -1.09 -12.94 -2.17
CA SER A 91 -1.80 -13.87 -3.05
C SER A 91 -0.94 -14.46 -4.17
N GLY A 92 0.23 -13.86 -4.47
CA GLY A 92 1.06 -14.22 -5.63
C GLY A 92 0.43 -13.96 -7.00
N ALA A 93 -0.75 -13.33 -7.07
CA ALA A 93 -1.57 -13.33 -8.28
C ALA A 93 -1.32 -12.17 -9.24
N ILE A 94 -0.87 -11.02 -8.73
CA ILE A 94 -0.77 -9.76 -9.49
C ILE A 94 0.61 -9.12 -9.36
N MET A 95 1.10 -8.99 -8.12
CA MET A 95 2.42 -8.40 -7.88
C MET A 95 3.49 -9.42 -8.32
N PRO A 96 4.51 -9.02 -9.11
CA PRO A 96 5.58 -9.91 -9.51
C PRO A 96 6.41 -10.38 -8.30
N GLN A 97 6.80 -11.66 -8.32
CA GLN A 97 7.75 -12.22 -7.35
C GLN A 97 9.16 -11.68 -7.58
N ASN A 98 9.88 -11.38 -6.51
CA ASN A 98 11.29 -11.00 -6.52
C ASN A 98 11.60 -9.84 -7.48
N ILE A 99 10.70 -8.85 -7.55
CA ILE A 99 10.89 -7.63 -8.37
C ILE A 99 12.18 -6.89 -8.01
N VAL A 100 12.58 -6.96 -6.74
CA VAL A 100 13.89 -6.60 -6.18
C VAL A 100 14.32 -7.69 -5.19
N VAL A 101 15.61 -7.76 -4.87
CA VAL A 101 16.17 -8.79 -3.97
C VAL A 101 17.27 -8.23 -3.07
N GLY A 102 17.65 -8.98 -2.03
CA GLY A 102 18.79 -8.63 -1.20
C GLY A 102 18.63 -7.30 -0.49
N ASP A 103 19.64 -6.43 -0.58
CA ASP A 103 19.67 -5.15 0.13
C ASP A 103 18.58 -4.18 -0.35
N GLU A 104 18.22 -4.21 -1.63
CA GLU A 104 17.13 -3.38 -2.17
C GLU A 104 15.78 -3.76 -1.56
N ALA A 105 15.49 -5.07 -1.46
CA ALA A 105 14.26 -5.56 -0.84
C ALA A 105 14.19 -5.15 0.65
N LYS A 106 15.32 -5.23 1.36
CA LYS A 106 15.43 -4.82 2.76
C LYS A 106 15.27 -3.30 2.94
N ALA A 107 15.78 -2.49 2.02
CA ALA A 107 15.62 -1.05 2.03
C ALA A 107 14.15 -0.65 1.83
N ILE A 108 13.46 -1.27 0.87
CA ILE A 108 12.01 -1.08 0.71
C ILE A 108 11.24 -1.49 1.97
N ALA A 109 11.61 -2.62 2.58
CA ALA A 109 10.97 -3.09 3.80
C ALA A 109 11.17 -2.13 4.98
N ALA A 110 12.38 -1.56 5.14
CA ALA A 110 12.64 -0.54 6.15
C ALA A 110 11.83 0.73 5.89
N PHE A 111 11.82 1.21 4.65
CA PHE A 111 11.04 2.36 4.22
C PHE A 111 9.54 2.19 4.51
N LEU A 112 8.92 1.09 4.05
CA LEU A 112 7.48 0.88 4.27
C LEU A 112 7.14 0.63 5.73
N ALA A 113 8.02 0.00 6.52
CA ALA A 113 7.77 -0.19 7.95
C ALA A 113 7.70 1.14 8.71
N GLU A 114 8.48 2.14 8.30
CA GLU A 114 8.53 3.45 8.95
C GLU A 114 7.49 4.44 8.40
N TYR A 115 7.29 4.46 7.07
CA TYR A 115 6.54 5.52 6.39
C TYR A 115 5.11 5.14 5.96
N SER A 116 4.68 3.89 6.18
CA SER A 116 3.31 3.48 5.88
C SER A 116 2.32 3.90 6.98
N GLY A 117 1.04 3.95 6.63
CA GLY A 117 -0.05 4.25 7.54
C GLY A 117 -0.16 5.72 7.96
N SER A 118 0.40 6.66 7.20
CA SER A 118 0.34 8.10 7.51
C SER A 118 -1.09 8.65 7.69
N ASP A 119 -2.09 8.00 7.07
CA ASP A 119 -3.50 8.36 7.14
C ASP A 119 -4.30 7.51 8.15
N VAL A 120 -3.64 6.58 8.85
CA VAL A 120 -4.28 5.78 9.90
C VAL A 120 -4.26 6.60 11.18
N GLU A 121 -5.42 7.14 11.56
CA GLU A 121 -5.58 7.82 12.84
C GLU A 121 -5.24 6.85 13.97
N GLU A 122 -4.15 7.12 14.70
CA GLU A 122 -3.77 6.28 15.83
C GLU A 122 -4.80 6.50 16.98
N PRO A 123 -5.55 5.46 17.39
CA PRO A 123 -6.44 5.59 18.55
C PRO A 123 -5.61 5.95 19.79
N PRO A 124 -6.14 6.78 20.71
CA PRO A 124 -5.39 7.19 21.90
C PRO A 124 -4.95 5.93 22.65
N ARG A 125 -3.63 5.69 22.69
CA ARG A 125 -3.06 4.62 23.51
C ARG A 125 -3.37 4.97 24.96
N PRO A 126 -3.97 4.07 25.76
CA PRO A 126 -4.04 4.28 27.20
C PRO A 126 -2.59 4.41 27.69
N GLU A 127 -2.28 5.59 28.21
CA GLU A 127 -0.98 5.94 28.75
C GLU A 127 -0.68 4.91 29.85
N THR A 128 0.34 4.08 29.66
CA THR A 128 0.86 3.29 30.79
C THR A 128 1.50 4.30 31.73
N GLU A 129 0.75 4.66 32.76
CA GLU A 129 1.16 5.52 33.85
C GLU A 129 2.51 4.99 34.36
N SER A 130 3.58 5.76 34.11
CA SER A 130 4.84 5.56 34.80
C SER A 130 4.59 5.74 36.29
N GLU A 131 4.65 4.63 37.03
CA GLU A 131 4.65 4.63 38.47
C GLU A 131 5.78 5.52 39.00
N THR A 132 5.41 6.71 39.48
CA THR A 132 6.16 7.46 40.48
C THR A 132 5.15 8.10 41.43
N GLY A 133 4.98 7.44 42.57
CA GLY A 133 4.92 8.12 43.86
C GLY A 133 3.54 8.53 44.41
N SER A 134 3.09 7.73 45.36
CA SER A 134 2.72 8.18 46.72
C SER A 134 1.36 8.86 46.95
N GLY A 135 0.35 8.02 47.23
CA GLY A 135 -0.38 8.02 48.52
C GLY A 135 -1.58 8.97 48.71
N SER A 136 -2.78 8.42 48.94
CA SER A 136 -3.38 8.34 50.30
C SER A 136 -4.84 7.82 50.27
N GLN A 137 -5.00 6.64 50.87
CA GLN A 137 -6.07 6.17 51.78
C GLN A 137 -7.59 6.39 51.52
N ALA A 138 -8.24 5.22 51.33
CA ALA A 138 -9.46 4.66 51.94
C ALA A 138 -10.85 5.29 51.77
N GLY A 139 -11.78 4.40 51.40
CA GLY A 139 -13.20 4.45 51.72
C GLY A 139 -13.83 3.08 51.48
N GLU A 140 -14.15 2.37 52.56
CA GLU A 140 -14.81 1.06 52.61
C GLU A 140 -16.30 1.17 52.21
N GLY A 141 -16.86 0.12 51.60
CA GLY A 141 -18.28 0.03 51.31
C GLY A 141 -18.68 -1.29 50.64
N GLU A 142 -19.09 -2.25 51.46
CA GLU A 142 -19.57 -3.59 51.10
C GLU A 142 -20.86 -3.60 50.25
N GLY A 143 -21.00 -4.65 49.43
CA GLY A 143 -22.26 -5.38 49.29
C GLY A 143 -23.10 -5.10 48.04
N SER A 144 -23.15 -6.05 47.10
CA SER A 144 -24.29 -6.95 46.98
C SER A 144 -24.18 -7.89 45.76
N VAL A 145 -24.65 -9.10 46.03
CA VAL A 145 -24.86 -10.25 45.15
C VAL A 145 -25.98 -10.04 44.13
N GLY A 146 -25.80 -10.63 42.94
CA GLY A 146 -26.84 -11.08 42.00
C GLY A 146 -26.13 -11.84 40.86
N ALA A 147 -26.20 -13.16 40.67
CA ALA A 147 -27.29 -14.15 40.65
C ALA A 147 -28.26 -13.96 39.47
N GLY A 148 -28.21 -14.91 38.53
CA GLY A 148 -29.10 -15.09 37.37
C GLY A 148 -28.36 -14.85 36.05
N ASP A 149 -28.43 -15.66 35.01
CA ASP A 149 -29.40 -16.69 34.65
C ASP A 149 -28.81 -17.58 33.52
N GLN A 150 -29.26 -18.83 33.46
CA GLN A 150 -28.84 -19.86 32.52
C GLN A 150 -29.76 -19.84 31.30
N GLY A 151 -29.22 -19.58 30.11
CA GLY A 151 -29.93 -19.72 28.84
C GLY A 151 -29.31 -20.78 27.95
N ALA A 152 -29.92 -21.95 27.90
CA ALA A 152 -29.54 -23.10 27.09
C ALA A 152 -30.13 -23.06 25.66
N GLY A 153 -29.41 -23.66 24.71
CA GLY A 153 -30.01 -24.65 23.77
C GLY A 153 -30.27 -24.24 22.30
N GLY A 154 -29.87 -25.16 21.40
CA GLY A 154 -30.32 -25.33 19.99
C GLY A 154 -29.17 -25.22 18.96
N GLN A 155 -28.53 -26.28 18.44
CA GLN A 155 -29.02 -27.27 17.45
C GLN A 155 -29.85 -26.57 16.35
N GLY A 156 -29.50 -26.52 15.06
CA GLY A 156 -28.83 -27.45 14.15
C GLY A 156 -29.75 -27.64 12.93
N SER A 157 -29.27 -27.37 11.70
CA SER A 157 -29.76 -27.80 10.36
C SER A 157 -29.10 -26.88 9.31
N GLU A 158 -28.19 -27.35 8.46
CA GLU A 158 -28.43 -28.14 7.22
C GLU A 158 -29.29 -27.40 6.19
N GLY A 159 -28.69 -27.19 5.01
CA GLY A 159 -29.23 -26.48 3.86
C GLY A 159 -28.06 -26.16 2.91
N GLU A 160 -27.43 -27.15 2.26
CA GLU A 160 -27.82 -27.67 0.94
C GLU A 160 -28.08 -26.57 -0.09
N GLY A 161 -27.19 -26.44 -1.08
CA GLY A 161 -27.46 -25.60 -2.26
C GLY A 161 -26.26 -25.18 -3.11
N ALA A 162 -25.35 -26.10 -3.46
CA ALA A 162 -24.49 -25.91 -4.63
C ALA A 162 -25.18 -26.56 -5.85
N PRO A 163 -25.22 -25.87 -7.00
CA PRO A 163 -24.95 -26.56 -8.25
C PRO A 163 -23.66 -26.02 -8.88
N THR A 164 -22.68 -26.92 -8.95
CA THR A 164 -21.54 -26.88 -9.85
C THR A 164 -22.02 -26.83 -11.30
N GLY A 165 -21.71 -25.76 -12.02
CA GLY A 165 -21.83 -25.71 -13.47
C GLY A 165 -20.58 -26.30 -14.13
N ASP A 166 -20.79 -27.26 -15.03
CA ASP A 166 -19.82 -28.16 -15.64
C ASP A 166 -18.60 -27.51 -16.33
N PRO A 167 -17.39 -28.05 -16.11
CA PRO A 167 -16.18 -27.73 -16.85
C PRO A 167 -15.95 -28.72 -18.00
N ASN A 168 -16.83 -28.80 -19.00
CA ASN A 168 -16.48 -29.47 -20.27
C ASN A 168 -17.53 -29.25 -21.39
N ALA A 169 -17.34 -28.20 -22.19
CA ALA A 169 -17.92 -28.12 -23.53
C ALA A 169 -16.76 -28.08 -24.54
N GLY A 170 -16.09 -29.22 -24.68
CA GLY A 170 -15.12 -29.50 -25.75
C GLY A 170 -15.60 -30.65 -26.62
N SER A 171 -15.25 -30.59 -27.90
CA SER A 171 -15.63 -31.46 -29.05
C SER A 171 -16.93 -31.01 -29.74
N SER A 172 -16.95 -30.69 -31.04
CA SER A 172 -16.24 -31.35 -32.15
C SER A 172 -16.40 -30.57 -33.47
N SER A 173 -15.45 -30.79 -34.37
CA SER A 173 -15.56 -30.72 -35.86
C SER A 173 -15.51 -29.36 -36.54
N ASP A 174 -14.41 -29.05 -37.23
CA ASP A 174 -14.39 -28.84 -38.69
C ASP A 174 -12.95 -28.68 -39.22
N PRO A 175 -12.43 -29.63 -40.02
CA PRO A 175 -11.28 -29.43 -40.87
C PRO A 175 -11.78 -29.11 -42.29
N ASP A 176 -11.58 -27.89 -42.78
CA ASP A 176 -11.67 -27.61 -44.21
C ASP A 176 -10.32 -27.20 -44.77
N SER A 177 -10.06 -27.76 -45.94
CA SER A 177 -8.80 -27.91 -46.63
C SER A 177 -8.71 -26.90 -47.77
N GLY A 178 -7.49 -26.39 -47.97
CA GLY A 178 -6.95 -26.23 -49.33
C GLY A 178 -7.10 -24.86 -49.99
N GLY A 179 -6.05 -24.51 -50.73
CA GLY A 179 -6.08 -23.49 -51.79
C GLY A 179 -4.97 -22.46 -51.67
#